data_AF-A0A1M5V5M1-F1
#
_entry.id   AF-A0A1M5V5M1-F1
#
_cell.length_a   1.000
_cell.length_b   1.000
_cell.length_c   1.000
_cell.angle_alpha   90.00
_cell.angle_beta   90.00
_cell.angle_gamma   90.00
#
_symmetry.space_group_name_H-M   'P 1'
#
loop_
_entity.id
_entity.type
_entity.pdbx_description
1 polymer ?
#
loop_
_entity_poly.entity_id
_entity_poly.type
_entity_poly.pdbx_seq_one_letter_code
_entity_poly.pdbx_strand_id
1 'polypeptide(L)'
;MAVFLPVLKVALPYITQIVTAAVPMFTSKPAEGKADEVIPRQIRELQSAVTQNAESVKGLALQLKETIEGLDAAAARLQREIVFLRRLAIFAAVVAAAAAGVAIWAVGK
;
A
#
# COMPACT_ATOMS: atom_id res chain seq x y z
N MET A 1 4.36 42.22 -7.72
CA MET A 1 4.65 42.69 -6.34
C MET A 1 5.15 41.50 -5.53
N ALA A 2 6.44 41.44 -5.19
CA ALA A 2 7.00 40.32 -4.43
C ALA A 2 6.73 40.50 -2.93
N VAL A 3 5.53 40.09 -2.49
CA VAL A 3 5.01 40.23 -1.10
C VAL A 3 5.84 39.45 -0.07
N PHE A 4 6.69 38.52 -0.50
CA PHE A 4 7.55 37.72 0.40
C PHE A 4 8.86 38.40 0.79
N LEU A 5 9.28 39.47 0.10
CA LEU A 5 10.54 40.16 0.37
C LEU A 5 10.67 40.71 1.81
N PRO A 6 9.64 41.33 2.41
CA PRO A 6 9.72 41.84 3.78
C PRO A 6 9.88 40.70 4.80
N VAL A 7 9.13 39.60 4.62
CA VAL A 7 9.19 38.42 5.50
C VAL A 7 10.56 37.76 5.43
N LEU A 8 11.11 37.61 4.22
CA LEU A 8 12.45 37.05 4.03
C LEU A 8 13.52 37.94 4.65
N LYS A 9 13.39 39.27 4.56
CA LYS A 9 14.34 40.23 5.13
C LYS A 9 14.35 40.22 6.67
N VAL A 10 13.19 39.97 7.28
CA VAL A 10 13.04 39.80 8.74
C VAL A 10 13.55 38.43 9.19
N ALA A 11 13.32 37.38 8.41
CA ALA A 11 13.74 36.02 8.75
C ALA A 11 15.24 35.74 8.49
N LEU A 12 15.85 36.46 7.55
CA LEU A 12 17.26 36.28 7.14
C LEU A 12 18.25 36.20 8.30
N PRO A 13 18.26 37.13 9.28
CA PRO A 13 19.22 37.08 10.40
C PRO A 13 19.02 35.84 11.29
N TYR A 14 17.78 35.34 11.44
CA TYR A 14 17.50 34.14 12.21
C TYR A 14 17.90 32.87 11.46
N ILE A 15 17.70 32.83 10.13
CA ILE A 15 18.19 31.73 9.29
C ILE A 15 19.71 31.64 9.37
N THR A 16 20.42 32.78 9.31
CA THR A 16 21.88 32.77 9.47
C THR A 16 22.30 32.26 10.83
N GLN A 17 21.62 32.65 11.92
CA GLN A 17 21.92 32.17 13.28
C GLN A 17 21.70 30.66 13.42
N ILE A 18 20.59 30.15 12.88
CA ILE A 18 20.27 28.71 12.87
C ILE A 18 21.32 27.93 12.08
N VAL A 19 21.69 28.43 10.90
CA VAL A 19 22.71 27.79 10.05
C VAL A 19 24.07 27.83 10.75
N THR A 20 24.51 28.97 11.32
CA THR A 20 25.80 29.03 12.04
C THR A 20 25.83 28.17 13.31
N ALA A 21 24.69 27.97 13.97
CA ALA A 21 24.61 27.09 15.13
C ALA A 21 24.55 25.59 14.75
N ALA A 22 23.90 25.27 13.63
CA ALA A 22 23.68 23.89 13.20
C ALA A 22 24.83 23.33 12.34
N VAL A 23 25.47 24.14 11.50
CA VAL A 23 26.56 23.70 10.59
C VAL A 23 27.70 22.99 11.33
N PRO A 24 28.24 23.52 12.46
CA PRO A 24 29.31 22.83 13.18
C PRO A 24 28.90 21.44 13.67
N MET A 25 27.62 21.23 13.97
CA MET A 25 27.11 19.93 14.45
C MET A 25 27.14 18.85 13.36
N PHE A 26 27.13 19.24 12.08
CA PHE A 26 27.20 18.33 10.93
C PHE A 26 28.58 18.27 10.27
N THR A 27 29.43 19.30 10.41
CA THR A 27 30.76 19.35 9.77
C THR A 27 31.92 19.05 10.71
N SER A 28 31.69 18.96 12.02
CA SER A 28 32.75 18.62 12.97
C SER A 28 33.19 17.17 12.77
N LYS A 29 34.43 16.98 12.31
CA LYS A 29 35.07 15.66 12.34
C LYS A 29 35.08 15.17 13.79
N PRO A 30 34.59 13.95 14.10
CA PRO A 30 34.65 13.44 15.45
C PRO A 30 36.10 13.41 15.92
N ALA A 31 36.37 13.97 17.10
CA ALA A 31 37.70 14.01 17.70
C ALA A 31 38.36 12.63 17.64
N GLU A 32 39.63 12.58 17.19
CA GLU A 32 40.43 11.36 17.14
C GLU A 32 40.38 10.66 18.51
N GLY A 33 39.72 9.50 18.55
CA GLY A 33 39.34 8.80 19.78
C GLY A 33 37.87 8.35 19.84
N LYS A 34 36.94 9.03 19.14
CA LYS A 34 35.52 8.59 19.05
C LYS A 34 35.23 7.61 17.91
N ALA A 35 36.11 7.51 16.92
CA ALA A 35 35.93 6.63 15.76
C ALA A 35 35.90 5.14 16.14
N ASP A 36 36.68 4.75 17.16
CA ASP A 36 36.79 3.35 17.62
C ASP A 36 35.49 2.81 18.27
N GLU A 37 34.66 3.68 18.86
CA GLU A 37 33.34 3.29 19.42
C GLU A 37 32.19 3.47 18.43
N VAL A 38 32.33 4.38 17.45
CA VAL A 38 31.27 4.69 16.48
C VAL A 38 31.06 3.54 15.49
N ILE A 39 32.13 2.89 15.01
CA ILE A 39 32.00 1.76 14.07
C ILE A 39 31.30 0.55 14.71
N PRO A 40 31.68 0.07 15.93
CA PRO A 40 30.95 -0.97 16.62
C PRO A 40 29.47 -0.63 16.87
N ARG A 41 29.18 0.64 17.19
CA ARG A 41 27.79 1.10 17.38
C ARG A 41 26.99 1.05 16.08
N GLN A 42 27.55 1.54 14.97
CA GLN A 42 26.89 1.48 13.66
C GLN A 42 26.68 0.04 13.18
N ILE A 43 27.63 -0.86 13.44
CA ILE A 43 27.47 -2.29 13.12
C ILE A 43 26.29 -2.88 13.92
N ARG A 44 26.16 -2.56 15.21
CA ARG A 44 25.00 -3.01 16.01
C ARG A 44 23.69 -2.44 15.48
N GLU A 45 23.65 -1.16 15.13
CA GLU A 45 22.45 -0.50 14.59
C GLU A 45 22.05 -1.10 13.23
N LEU A 46 23.02 -1.39 12.35
CA LEU A 46 22.78 -2.09 11.09
C LEU A 46 22.31 -3.53 11.32
N GLN A 47 22.90 -4.26 12.26
CA GLN A 47 22.48 -5.61 12.61
C GLN A 47 21.05 -5.64 13.16
N SER A 48 20.68 -4.68 14.01
CA SER A 48 19.31 -4.58 14.52
C SER A 48 18.34 -4.23 13.40
N ALA A 49 18.70 -3.28 12.53
CA ALA A 49 17.86 -2.88 11.40
C ALA A 49 17.67 -4.03 10.40
N VAL A 50 18.72 -4.79 10.09
CA VAL A 50 18.64 -5.96 9.20
C VAL A 50 17.77 -7.05 9.82
N THR A 51 17.92 -7.34 11.11
CA THR A 51 17.08 -8.33 11.81
C THR A 51 15.62 -7.92 11.80
N GLN A 52 15.34 -6.66 12.16
CA GLN A 52 13.98 -6.12 12.17
C GLN A 52 13.34 -6.10 10.78
N ASN A 53 14.11 -5.75 9.74
CA ASN A 53 13.64 -5.79 8.37
C ASN A 53 13.36 -7.22 7.90
N ALA A 54 14.20 -8.19 8.25
CA ALA A 54 13.99 -9.59 7.91
C ALA A 54 12.71 -10.14 8.56
N GLU A 55 12.47 -9.81 9.83
CA GLU A 55 11.22 -10.14 10.52
C GLU A 55 10.00 -9.48 9.85
N SER A 56 10.12 -8.21 9.49
CA SER A 56 9.05 -7.45 8.82
C SER A 56 8.71 -8.05 7.44
N VAL A 57 9.72 -8.36 6.63
CA VAL A 57 9.53 -9.02 5.32
C VAL A 57 8.89 -10.39 5.48
N LYS A 58 9.30 -11.17 6.48
CA LYS A 58 8.66 -12.46 6.80
C LYS A 58 7.19 -12.26 7.18
N GLY A 59 6.89 -11.25 8.02
CA GLY A 59 5.53 -10.90 8.40
C GLY A 59 4.66 -10.53 7.19
N LEU A 60 5.19 -9.67 6.31
CA LEU A 60 4.52 -9.29 5.05
C LEU A 60 4.27 -10.50 4.15
N ALA A 61 5.24 -11.41 4.02
CA ALA A 61 5.09 -12.62 3.22
C ALA A 61 3.99 -13.55 3.76
N LEU A 62 3.87 -13.67 5.09
CA LEU A 62 2.80 -14.45 5.73
C LEU A 62 1.43 -13.80 5.50
N GLN A 63 1.30 -12.49 5.70
CA GLN A 63 0.06 -11.76 5.45
C GLN A 63 -0.37 -11.83 3.98
N LEU A 64 0.60 -11.73 3.06
CA LEU A 64 0.32 -11.87 1.63
C LEU A 64 -0.17 -13.28 1.30
N LYS A 65 0.46 -14.31 1.85
CA LYS A 65 0.02 -15.70 1.69
C LYS A 65 -1.43 -15.86 2.15
N GLU A 66 -1.75 -15.41 3.36
CA GLU A 66 -3.10 -15.50 3.92
C GLU A 66 -4.12 -14.72 3.05
N THR A 67 -3.73 -13.55 2.54
CA THR A 67 -4.57 -12.75 1.64
C THR A 67 -4.84 -13.48 0.33
N ILE A 68 -3.83 -14.09 -0.28
CA ILE A 68 -3.97 -14.85 -1.53
C ILE A 68 -4.86 -16.07 -1.30
N GLU A 69 -4.65 -16.82 -0.22
CA GLU A 69 -5.49 -17.97 0.13
C GLU A 69 -6.96 -17.54 0.36
N GLY A 70 -7.18 -16.40 1.01
CA GLY A 70 -8.51 -15.81 1.16
C GLY A 70 -9.15 -15.38 -0.16
N LEU A 71 -8.37 -14.78 -1.07
CA LEU A 71 -8.82 -14.40 -2.41
C LEU A 71 -9.20 -15.62 -3.25
N ASP A 72 -8.40 -16.69 -3.23
CA ASP A 72 -8.70 -17.93 -3.96
C ASP A 72 -9.99 -18.58 -3.45
N ALA A 73 -10.18 -18.63 -2.13
CA ALA A 73 -11.40 -19.16 -1.52
C ALA A 73 -12.63 -18.31 -1.91
N ALA A 74 -12.52 -16.99 -1.90
CA ALA A 74 -13.57 -16.07 -2.31
C ALA A 74 -13.90 -16.21 -3.81
N ALA A 75 -12.88 -16.30 -4.66
CA ALA A 75 -13.04 -16.51 -6.10
C ALA A 75 -13.76 -17.83 -6.40
N ALA A 76 -13.36 -18.93 -5.73
CA ALA A 76 -14.01 -20.23 -5.89
C ALA A 76 -15.48 -20.23 -5.43
N ARG A 77 -15.84 -19.41 -4.43
CA ARG A 77 -17.23 -19.20 -4.03
C ARG A 77 -18.01 -18.42 -5.08
N LEU A 78 -17.49 -17.28 -5.52
CA LEU A 78 -18.13 -16.45 -6.55
C LEU A 78 -18.35 -17.21 -7.85
N GLN A 79 -17.38 -18.02 -8.27
CA GLN A 79 -17.51 -18.83 -9.48
C GLN A 79 -18.67 -19.84 -9.38
N ARG A 80 -18.89 -20.45 -8.21
CA ARG A 80 -20.03 -21.34 -7.97
C ARG A 80 -21.36 -20.59 -8.03
N GLU A 81 -21.43 -19.41 -7.40
CA GLU A 81 -22.63 -18.57 -7.42
C GLU A 81 -22.96 -18.10 -8.84
N ILE A 82 -21.96 -17.67 -9.62
CA ILE A 82 -22.13 -17.28 -11.04
C ILE A 82 -22.65 -18.45 -11.88
N VAL A 83 -22.09 -19.65 -11.72
CA VAL A 83 -22.55 -20.83 -12.47
C VAL A 83 -24.01 -21.16 -12.11
N PHE A 84 -24.37 -21.08 -10.83
CA PHE A 84 -25.74 -21.30 -10.39
C PHE A 84 -26.71 -20.27 -10.97
N LEU A 85 -26.40 -18.97 -10.85
CA LEU A 85 -27.21 -17.89 -11.38
C LEU A 85 -27.35 -17.96 -12.90
N ARG A 86 -26.27 -18.29 -13.61
CA ARG A 86 -26.29 -18.46 -15.07
C ARG A 86 -27.22 -19.59 -15.48
N ARG A 87 -27.20 -20.73 -14.78
CA ARG A 87 -28.14 -21.83 -15.04
C ARG A 87 -29.57 -21.38 -14.81
N LEU A 88 -29.85 -20.71 -13.69
CA LEU A 88 -31.18 -20.24 -13.33
C LEU A 88 -31.72 -19.23 -14.36
N ALA A 89 -30.87 -18.31 -14.82
CA ALA A 89 -31.20 -17.35 -15.87
C ALA A 89 -31.53 -18.04 -17.21
N ILE A 90 -30.76 -19.06 -17.61
CA ILE A 90 -31.04 -19.85 -18.82
C ILE A 90 -32.39 -20.57 -18.69
N PHE A 91 -32.66 -21.21 -17.55
CA PHE A 91 -33.95 -21.86 -17.32
C PHE A 91 -35.11 -20.87 -17.39
N ALA A 92 -34.99 -19.71 -16.74
CA ALA A 92 -36.01 -18.66 -16.78
C ALA A 92 -36.24 -18.15 -18.22
N ALA A 93 -35.17 -17.94 -18.99
CA ALA A 93 -35.26 -17.51 -20.39
C ALA A 93 -35.97 -18.56 -21.27
N VAL A 94 -35.66 -19.85 -21.10
CA VAL A 94 -36.31 -20.94 -21.83
C VAL A 94 -37.80 -21.01 -21.49
N VAL A 95 -38.16 -20.92 -20.21
CA VAL A 95 -39.56 -20.92 -19.76
C VAL A 95 -40.32 -19.71 -20.33
N ALA A 96 -39.71 -18.52 -20.30
CA ALA A 96 -40.31 -17.31 -20.87
C ALA A 96 -40.52 -17.43 -22.39
N ALA A 97 -39.53 -17.96 -23.12
CA ALA A 97 -39.63 -18.19 -24.55
C ALA A 97 -40.72 -19.22 -24.90
N ALA A 98 -40.82 -20.31 -24.14
CA ALA A 98 -41.88 -21.30 -24.32
C ALA A 98 -43.27 -20.70 -24.06
N ALA A 99 -43.43 -19.93 -22.98
CA ALA A 99 -44.68 -19.25 -22.67
C ALA A 99 -45.08 -18.24 -23.77
N ALA A 100 -44.12 -17.46 -24.27
CA ALA A 100 -44.35 -16.55 -25.39
C ALA A 100 -44.75 -17.30 -26.67
N GLY A 101 -44.10 -18.42 -26.98
CA GLY A 101 -44.47 -19.26 -28.12
C GLY A 101 -45.88 -19.82 -28.03
N VAL A 102 -46.30 -20.29 -26.84
CA VAL A 102 -47.67 -20.75 -26.59
C VAL A 102 -48.68 -19.62 -26.74
N ALA A 103 -48.37 -18.43 -26.22
CA ALA A 103 -49.25 -17.26 -26.34
C ALA A 103 -49.45 -16.83 -27.81
N ILE A 104 -48.37 -16.79 -28.60
CA ILE A 104 -48.43 -16.48 -30.03
C ILE A 104 -49.28 -17.52 -30.77
N TRP A 105 -49.08 -18.81 -30.51
CA TRP A 105 -49.86 -19.88 -31.13
C TRP A 105 -51.35 -19.78 -30.77
N ALA A 106 -51.68 -19.45 -29.52
CA ALA A 106 -53.06 -19.32 -29.05
C ALA A 106 -53.79 -18.11 -29.66
N VAL A 107 -53.10 -17.01 -29.97
CA VAL A 107 -53.69 -15.82 -30.62
C VAL A 107 -53.82 -16.00 -32.13
N GLY A 108 -52.93 -16.77 -32.76
CA GLY A 108 -52.95 -17.01 -34.21
C GLY A 108 -53.92 -18.11 -34.67
N LYS A 109 -54.58 -18.79 -33.75
CA LYS A 109 -55.59 -19.84 -34.00
C LYS A 109 -56.99 -19.27 -33.81
#